data_AF-A0A9X0AMI2-F1
#
_entry.id   AF-A0A9X0AMI2-F1
#
_cell.length_a   1.000
_cell.length_b   1.000
_cell.length_c   1.000
_cell.angle_alpha   90.00
_cell.angle_beta   90.00
_cell.angle_gamma   90.00
#
_symmetry.space_group_name_H-M   'P 1'
#
loop_
_entity.id
_entity.type
_entity.pdbx_description
1 polymer ?
#
loop_
_entity_poly.entity_id
_entity_poly.type
_entity_poly.pdbx_seq_one_letter_code
_entity_poly.pdbx_strand_id
1 'polypeptide(L)'
;MSKTSKTAFQAVKRQQTSQILSKTTQFSARRPYSSEMANALVQASQNLGMGGAAIGLAGAGVGIGLVFAALLQAVARNPSMRGQLFSYAILGFAFVEAIGLFDLMVAMMAKFL
;
A
#
# COMPACT_ATOMS: atom_id res chain seq x y z
N MET A 1 45.47 7.61 64.47
CA MET A 1 44.41 8.28 63.68
C MET A 1 45.04 8.75 62.37
N SER A 2 44.96 7.96 61.29
CA SER A 2 45.54 8.31 59.99
C SER A 2 44.50 8.06 58.89
N LYS A 3 43.82 9.12 58.45
CA LYS A 3 42.87 9.10 57.34
C LYS A 3 43.54 9.68 56.10
N THR A 4 43.52 8.88 55.04
CA THR A 4 43.05 9.26 53.70
C THR A 4 43.74 10.44 53.00
N SER A 5 44.63 10.13 52.06
CA SER A 5 45.01 11.05 50.97
C SER A 5 45.59 10.29 49.76
N LYS A 6 44.79 9.44 49.11
CA LYS A 6 45.14 8.86 47.80
C LYS A 6 43.95 8.76 46.82
N THR A 7 43.01 9.71 46.88
CA THR A 7 41.76 9.58 46.09
C THR A 7 41.25 10.91 45.51
N ALA A 8 42.13 11.82 45.10
CA ALA A 8 41.72 13.06 44.41
C ALA A 8 42.18 13.12 42.94
N PHE A 9 43.39 12.66 42.63
CA PHE A 9 43.98 12.81 41.29
C PHE A 9 43.58 11.72 40.27
N GLN A 10 42.95 10.62 40.69
CA GLN A 10 42.51 9.54 39.79
C GLN A 10 41.06 9.68 39.28
N ALA A 11 40.31 10.67 39.77
CA ALA A 11 38.91 10.90 39.38
C ALA A 11 38.78 11.80 38.14
N VAL A 12 39.62 12.84 38.03
CA VAL A 12 39.53 13.85 36.96
C VAL A 12 39.85 13.29 35.57
N LYS A 13 40.76 12.31 35.46
CA LYS A 13 41.12 11.69 34.17
C LYS A 13 40.07 10.72 33.63
N ARG A 14 39.12 10.25 34.45
CA ARG A 14 38.04 9.34 34.02
C ARG A 14 36.80 10.06 33.49
N GLN A 15 36.59 11.33 33.84
CA GLN A 15 35.41 12.08 33.38
C GLN A 15 35.54 12.62 31.96
N GLN A 16 36.75 12.91 31.50
CA GLN A 16 36.97 13.51 30.18
C GLN A 16 36.86 12.48 29.03
N THR A 17 37.16 11.21 29.30
CA THR A 17 37.05 10.12 28.31
C THR A 17 35.59 9.71 28.05
N SER A 18 34.68 9.90 29.01
CA SER A 18 33.25 9.62 28.86
C SER A 18 32.48 10.65 28.01
N GLN A 19 33.02 11.87 27.83
CA GLN A 19 32.37 12.90 26.99
C GLN A 19 32.72 12.79 25.49
N ILE A 20 33.82 12.12 25.14
CA ILE A 20 34.21 11.92 23.74
C ILE A 20 33.48 10.71 23.14
N LEU A 21 33.28 9.64 23.92
CA LEU A 21 32.57 8.43 23.48
C LEU A 21 31.07 8.68 23.23
N SER A 22 30.46 9.61 23.98
CA SER A 22 29.06 10.01 23.81
C SER A 22 28.83 10.92 22.59
N LYS A 23 29.90 11.52 22.04
CA LYS A 23 29.82 12.40 20.87
C LYS A 23 29.86 11.62 19.54
N THR A 24 30.37 10.39 19.53
CA THR A 24 30.35 9.50 18.35
C THR A 24 28.98 8.86 18.11
N THR A 25 28.13 8.74 19.13
CA THR A 25 26.75 8.24 18.97
C THR A 25 25.75 9.28 18.46
N GLN A 26 26.20 10.52 18.18
CA GLN A 26 25.33 11.61 17.68
C GLN A 26 25.39 11.81 16.17
N PHE A 27 25.91 10.85 15.40
CA PHE A 27 25.68 10.78 13.95
C PHE A 27 24.33 10.12 13.61
N SER A 28 23.29 10.36 14.41
CA SER A 28 21.91 10.24 13.92
C SER A 28 21.58 11.58 13.29
N ALA A 29 21.81 11.65 11.98
CA ALA A 29 21.48 12.79 11.14
C ALA A 29 19.96 13.03 11.19
N ARG A 30 19.49 13.76 12.20
CA ARG A 30 18.20 14.45 12.19
C ARG A 30 18.28 15.55 11.14
N ARG A 31 18.20 15.17 9.86
CA ARG A 31 18.05 16.11 8.76
C ARG A 31 16.60 16.65 8.82
N PRO A 32 16.40 17.96 8.99
CA PRO A 32 15.07 18.57 9.06
C PRO A 32 14.33 18.62 7.70
N TYR A 33 14.81 17.92 6.67
CA TYR A 33 14.13 17.71 5.39
C TYR A 33 13.14 16.53 5.40
N SER A 34 13.05 15.80 6.51
CA SER A 34 12.40 14.48 6.54
C SER A 34 10.88 14.52 6.44
N SER A 35 10.17 15.54 6.92
CA SER A 35 8.70 15.53 6.92
C SER A 35 8.11 15.64 5.52
N GLU A 36 8.58 16.60 4.71
CA GLU A 36 8.08 16.79 3.34
C GLU A 36 8.48 15.62 2.44
N MET A 37 9.74 15.18 2.52
CA MET A 37 10.23 14.02 1.77
C MET A 37 9.59 12.70 2.22
N ALA A 38 9.32 12.51 3.52
CA ALA A 38 8.60 11.34 4.01
C ALA A 38 7.14 11.35 3.54
N ASN A 39 6.47 12.50 3.60
CA ASN A 39 5.12 12.64 3.06
C ASN A 39 5.08 12.37 1.55
N ALA A 40 6.08 12.85 0.80
CA ALA A 40 6.21 12.57 -0.63
C ALA A 40 6.43 11.07 -0.92
N LEU A 41 7.25 10.39 -0.12
CA LEU A 41 7.46 8.94 -0.26
C LEU A 41 6.22 8.13 0.09
N VAL A 42 5.49 8.50 1.13
CA VAL A 42 4.21 7.85 1.49
C VAL A 42 3.19 8.03 0.37
N GLN A 43 3.04 9.25 -0.18
CA GLN A 43 2.16 9.51 -1.31
C GLN A 43 2.56 8.71 -2.56
N ALA A 44 3.86 8.61 -2.87
CA ALA A 44 4.35 7.80 -3.98
C ALA A 44 4.01 6.31 -3.80
N SER A 45 4.18 5.78 -2.58
CA SER A 45 3.86 4.38 -2.27
C SER A 45 2.36 4.09 -2.36
N GLN A 46 1.50 5.00 -1.90
CA GLN A 46 0.05 4.89 -2.00
C GLN A 46 -0.43 4.92 -3.46
N ASN A 47 0.14 5.82 -4.28
CA ASN A 47 -0.21 5.90 -5.70
C ASN A 47 0.19 4.63 -6.47
N LEU A 48 1.35 4.05 -6.15
CA LEU A 48 1.77 2.76 -6.69
C LEU A 48 0.89 1.61 -6.20
N GLY A 49 0.53 1.59 -4.92
CA GLY A 49 -0.36 0.59 -4.33
C GLY A 49 -1.76 0.61 -4.95
N MET A 50 -2.33 1.80 -5.14
CA MET A 50 -3.62 2.00 -5.82
C MET A 50 -3.57 1.49 -7.27
N GLY A 51 -2.51 1.82 -8.01
CA GLY A 51 -2.34 1.36 -9.39
C GLY A 51 -2.23 -0.15 -9.50
N GLY A 52 -1.51 -0.79 -8.57
CA GLY A 52 -1.39 -2.25 -8.51
C GLY A 52 -2.71 -2.94 -8.13
N ALA A 53 -3.45 -2.37 -7.18
CA ALA A 53 -4.75 -2.89 -6.77
C ALA A 53 -5.77 -2.87 -7.92
N ALA A 54 -5.80 -1.82 -8.75
CA ALA A 54 -6.76 -1.68 -9.85
C ALA A 54 -6.51 -2.60 -11.07
N ILE A 55 -5.46 -3.45 -11.06
CA ILE A 55 -5.19 -4.40 -12.16
C ILE A 55 -6.32 -5.42 -12.29
N GLY A 56 -7.06 -5.72 -11.20
CA GLY A 56 -8.20 -6.64 -11.20
C GLY A 56 -9.31 -6.22 -12.17
N LEU A 57 -9.45 -4.93 -12.47
CA LEU A 57 -10.37 -4.41 -13.49
C LEU A 57 -10.16 -5.00 -14.88
N ALA A 58 -8.93 -5.40 -15.23
CA ALA A 58 -8.69 -6.09 -16.49
C ALA A 58 -9.48 -7.41 -16.58
N GLY A 59 -9.59 -8.14 -15.46
CA GLY A 59 -10.41 -9.35 -15.34
C GLY A 59 -11.90 -9.06 -15.50
N ALA A 60 -12.40 -7.94 -14.95
CA ALA A 60 -13.78 -7.51 -15.14
C ALA A 60 -14.08 -7.21 -16.62
N GLY A 61 -13.18 -6.50 -17.31
CA GLY A 61 -13.32 -6.22 -18.74
C GLY A 61 -13.37 -7.50 -19.60
N VAL A 62 -12.49 -8.45 -19.32
CA VAL A 62 -12.51 -9.77 -19.98
C VAL A 62 -13.81 -10.53 -19.67
N GLY A 63 -14.24 -10.53 -18.40
CA GLY A 63 -15.47 -11.19 -17.96
C GLY A 63 -16.71 -10.67 -18.69
N ILE A 64 -16.86 -9.34 -18.80
CA ILE A 64 -17.96 -8.69 -19.53
C ILE A 64 -17.93 -9.11 -21.00
N GLY A 65 -16.76 -9.07 -21.64
CA GLY A 65 -16.58 -9.49 -23.03
C GLY A 65 -17.02 -10.93 -23.27
N LEU A 66 -16.68 -11.84 -22.34
CA LEU A 66 -17.09 -13.25 -22.42
C LEU A 66 -18.59 -13.45 -22.22
N VAL A 67 -19.21 -12.75 -21.27
CA VAL A 67 -20.68 -12.83 -21.04
C VAL A 67 -21.43 -12.40 -22.29
N PHE A 68 -21.06 -11.26 -22.90
CA PHE A 68 -21.73 -10.80 -24.11
C PHE A 68 -21.40 -11.68 -25.33
N ALA A 69 -20.17 -12.19 -25.46
CA ALA A 69 -19.84 -13.13 -26.53
C ALA A 69 -20.68 -14.41 -26.46
N ALA A 70 -20.85 -14.98 -25.27
CA ALA A 70 -21.69 -16.16 -25.04
C ALA A 70 -23.17 -15.87 -25.33
N LEU A 71 -23.67 -14.69 -24.93
CA LEU A 71 -25.03 -14.24 -25.25
C LEU A 71 -25.25 -14.19 -26.77
N LEU A 72 -24.36 -13.53 -27.53
CA LEU A 72 -24.50 -13.41 -28.98
C LEU A 72 -24.51 -14.78 -29.66
N GLN A 73 -23.61 -15.69 -29.24
CA GLN A 73 -23.57 -17.05 -29.78
C GLN A 73 -24.83 -17.85 -29.45
N ALA A 74 -25.37 -17.71 -28.23
CA ALA A 74 -26.58 -18.40 -27.82
C ALA A 74 -27.82 -17.86 -28.56
N VAL A 75 -27.94 -16.55 -28.73
CA VAL A 75 -29.02 -15.90 -29.48
C VAL A 75 -28.94 -16.23 -30.96
N ALA A 76 -27.74 -16.31 -31.55
CA ALA A 76 -27.55 -16.72 -32.94
C ALA A 76 -28.01 -18.17 -33.20
N ARG A 77 -27.87 -19.05 -32.20
CA ARG A 77 -28.34 -20.44 -32.29
C ARG A 77 -29.84 -20.56 -32.09
N ASN A 78 -30.41 -19.84 -31.13
CA ASN A 78 -31.82 -19.93 -30.77
C ASN A 78 -32.42 -18.54 -30.49
N PRO A 79 -32.86 -17.80 -31.53
CA PRO A 79 -33.35 -16.43 -31.38
C PRO A 79 -34.68 -16.32 -30.61
N SER A 80 -35.47 -17.40 -30.55
CA SER A 80 -36.74 -17.45 -29.81
C SER A 80 -36.58 -17.26 -28.30
N MET A 81 -35.44 -17.67 -27.73
CA MET A 81 -35.16 -17.56 -26.29
C MET A 81 -34.38 -16.29 -25.91
N ARG A 82 -34.26 -15.32 -26.83
CA ARG A 82 -33.45 -14.12 -26.64
C ARG A 82 -33.79 -13.35 -25.35
N GLY A 83 -35.07 -13.22 -25.01
CA GLY A 83 -35.51 -12.49 -23.81
C GLY A 83 -34.96 -13.11 -22.52
N GLN A 84 -35.08 -14.42 -22.37
CA GLN A 84 -34.60 -15.15 -21.20
C GLN A 84 -33.06 -15.19 -21.14
N LEU A 85 -32.41 -15.44 -22.29
CA LEU A 85 -30.95 -15.39 -22.40
C LEU A 85 -30.38 -14.01 -22.06
N PHE A 86 -31.06 -12.94 -22.45
CA PHE A 86 -30.68 -11.58 -22.09
C PHE A 86 -30.80 -11.33 -20.59
N SER A 87 -31.86 -11.80 -19.93
CA SER A 87 -31.98 -11.71 -18.47
C SER A 87 -30.84 -12.44 -17.74
N TYR A 88 -30.43 -13.63 -18.20
CA TYR A 88 -29.27 -14.32 -17.64
C TYR A 88 -27.95 -13.61 -17.92
N ALA A 89 -27.78 -13.02 -19.10
CA ALA A 89 -26.59 -12.25 -19.42
C ALA A 89 -26.47 -10.98 -18.57
N ILE A 90 -27.57 -10.26 -18.31
CA ILE A 90 -27.56 -9.10 -17.42
C ILE A 90 -27.22 -9.48 -15.98
N LEU A 91 -27.72 -10.63 -15.50
CA LEU A 91 -27.35 -11.16 -14.18
C LEU A 91 -25.85 -11.51 -14.12
N GLY A 92 -25.31 -12.14 -15.16
CA GLY A 92 -23.87 -12.41 -15.29
C GLY A 92 -23.04 -11.11 -15.34
N PHE A 93 -23.46 -10.13 -16.12
CA PHE A 93 -22.85 -8.80 -16.20
C PHE A 93 -22.82 -8.12 -14.83
N ALA A 94 -23.93 -8.14 -14.10
CA ALA A 94 -24.04 -7.53 -12.77
C ALA A 94 -23.05 -8.16 -11.77
N PHE A 95 -22.82 -9.47 -11.81
CA PHE A 95 -21.83 -10.12 -10.95
C PHE A 95 -20.39 -9.75 -11.33
N VAL A 96 -20.08 -9.65 -12.62
CA VAL A 96 -18.75 -9.22 -13.07
C VAL A 96 -18.49 -7.77 -12.65
N GLU A 97 -19.47 -6.88 -12.82
CA GLU A 97 -19.40 -5.49 -12.36
C GLU A 97 -19.28 -5.39 -10.84
N ALA A 98 -20.01 -6.21 -10.07
CA ALA A 98 -19.90 -6.19 -8.62
C ALA A 98 -18.47 -6.50 -8.14
N ILE A 99 -17.79 -7.44 -8.80
CA ILE A 99 -16.39 -7.78 -8.51
C ILE A 99 -15.45 -6.67 -8.99
N GLY A 100 -15.70 -6.08 -10.16
CA GLY A 100 -14.91 -4.94 -10.67
C GLY A 100 -15.00 -3.71 -9.77
N LEU A 101 -16.20 -3.37 -9.29
CA LEU A 101 -16.41 -2.28 -8.34
C LEU A 101 -15.81 -2.58 -6.97
N PHE A 102 -15.78 -3.86 -6.56
CA PHE A 102 -15.09 -4.27 -5.35
C PHE A 102 -13.57 -4.06 -5.46
N ASP A 103 -12.96 -4.39 -6.59
CA ASP A 103 -11.55 -4.12 -6.88
C ASP A 103 -11.24 -2.61 -6.80
N LEU A 104 -12.10 -1.78 -7.42
CA LEU A 104 -12.02 -0.33 -7.31
C LEU A 104 -12.16 0.18 -5.88
N MET A 105 -13.06 -0.40 -5.09
CA MET A 105 -13.22 -0.05 -3.69
C MET A 105 -11.92 -0.29 -2.91
N VAL A 106 -11.25 -1.42 -3.15
CA VAL A 106 -9.96 -1.75 -2.51
C VAL A 106 -8.85 -0.79 -2.98
N ALA A 107 -8.80 -0.46 -4.27
CA ALA A 107 -7.85 0.50 -4.81
C ALA A 107 -8.05 1.91 -4.21
N MET A 108 -9.29 2.36 -4.07
CA MET A 108 -9.64 3.63 -3.42
C MET A 108 -9.28 3.61 -1.92
N MET A 109 -9.55 2.50 -1.23
CA MET A 109 -9.12 2.27 0.16
C MET A 109 -7.61 2.47 0.31
N ALA A 110 -6.80 1.86 -0.56
CA ALA A 110 -5.34 1.97 -0.50
C ALA A 110 -4.81 3.40 -0.72
N LYS A 111 -5.58 4.28 -1.36
CA LYS A 111 -5.20 5.67 -1.64
C LYS A 111 -5.68 6.67 -0.58
N PHE A 112 -6.90 6.46 -0.08
CA PHE A 112 -7.60 7.42 0.78
C PHE A 112 -7.56 7.08 2.27
N LEU A 113 -7.30 5.81 2.61
CA LEU A 113 -7.02 5.38 3.98
C LEU A 113 -5.51 5.39 4.26
#